data_AF-A0A2E6XL97-F1
#
_entry.id   AF-A0A2E6XL97-F1
#
_cell.length_a   1.000
_cell.length_b   1.000
_cell.length_c   1.000
_cell.angle_alpha   90.00
_cell.angle_beta   90.00
_cell.angle_gamma   90.00
#
_symmetry.space_group_name_H-M   'P 1'
#
loop_
_entity.id
_entity.type
_entity.pdbx_description
1 polymer ?
#
loop_
_entity_poly.entity_id
_entity_poly.type
_entity_poly.pdbx_seq_one_letter_code
_entity_poly.pdbx_strand_id
1 'polypeptide(L)'
;MLRLLINIFFLSLVQGSVAGSEPYFSLADYDAASDREYIGAVGILSRPDLGLVITITVQSGGALLLGDPPVDKIPSTAVKRAVCGQVISFPNLPERNLVCR
;
A
#
# COMPACT_ATOMS: atom_id res chain seq x y z
N MET A 1 57.99 7.67 9.58
CA MET A 1 56.95 7.89 8.57
C MET A 1 56.31 6.52 8.29
N LEU A 2 55.48 6.08 9.23
CA LEU A 2 54.01 6.21 9.26
C LEU A 2 53.36 5.16 8.36
N ARG A 3 52.79 4.18 9.05
CA ARG A 3 52.36 2.86 8.60
C ARG A 3 51.22 2.95 7.59
N LEU A 4 51.25 2.06 6.60
CA LEU A 4 50.12 1.64 5.77
C LEU A 4 48.87 1.47 6.63
N LEU A 5 47.96 2.45 6.57
CA LEU A 5 46.61 2.40 7.14
C LEU A 5 45.63 2.79 6.04
N ILE A 6 45.60 1.99 4.97
CA ILE A 6 44.61 2.13 3.90
C ILE A 6 44.15 0.70 3.59
N ASN A 7 43.29 0.10 4.41
CA ASN A 7 42.48 -1.05 3.97
C ASN A 7 41.40 -1.58 4.94
N ILE A 8 40.90 -0.82 5.93
CA ILE A 8 39.83 -1.35 6.80
C ILE A 8 38.82 -0.27 7.19
N PHE A 9 38.29 0.49 6.23
CA PHE A 9 37.11 1.34 6.51
C PHE A 9 36.22 1.54 5.27
N PHE A 10 36.00 0.45 4.53
CA PHE A 10 34.97 0.37 3.48
C PHE A 10 34.13 -0.89 3.73
N LEU A 11 33.55 -0.97 4.93
CA LEU A 11 32.73 -2.12 5.37
C LEU A 11 31.46 -1.68 6.10
N SER A 12 31.02 -0.46 5.85
CA SER A 12 29.81 0.09 6.45
C SER A 12 28.93 0.67 5.35
N LEU A 13 27.68 0.23 5.33
CA LEU A 13 26.59 0.59 4.42
C LEU A 13 26.42 -0.27 3.17
N VAL A 14 26.40 -1.59 3.35
CA VAL A 14 25.27 -2.36 2.80
C VAL A 14 24.22 -2.43 3.90
N GLN A 15 23.56 -1.30 4.20
CA GLN A 15 22.19 -1.38 4.67
C GLN A 15 21.41 -1.83 3.46
N GLY A 16 21.36 -3.16 3.28
CA GLY A 16 20.33 -3.76 2.47
C GLY A 16 19.03 -3.20 3.02
N SER A 17 18.41 -2.34 2.24
CA SER A 17 16.98 -2.13 2.29
C SER A 17 16.37 -3.50 1.99
N VAL A 18 16.34 -4.39 2.97
CA VAL A 18 15.19 -5.25 3.16
C VAL A 18 14.05 -4.29 3.52
N ALA A 19 13.60 -3.54 2.51
CA ALA A 19 12.21 -3.22 2.37
C ALA A 19 11.56 -4.60 2.31
N GLY A 20 11.22 -5.13 3.48
CA GLY A 20 10.21 -6.16 3.57
C GLY A 20 9.02 -5.55 2.87
N SER A 21 8.84 -5.92 1.61
CA SER A 21 7.68 -5.55 0.82
C SER A 21 6.52 -6.33 1.42
N GLU A 22 6.10 -5.92 2.62
CA GLU A 22 4.77 -6.24 3.05
C GLU A 22 3.84 -5.69 1.97
N PRO A 23 2.87 -6.49 1.54
CA PRO A 23 1.77 -6.09 0.67
C PRO A 23 0.98 -4.85 1.05
N TYR A 24 1.52 -3.63 0.95
CA TYR A 24 0.75 -2.44 1.27
C TYR A 24 -0.01 -1.91 0.04
N PHE A 25 -1.30 -1.68 0.25
CA PHE A 25 -2.19 -0.97 -0.65
C PHE A 25 -2.32 0.47 -0.17
N SER A 26 -2.41 1.41 -1.10
CA SER A 26 -2.54 2.83 -0.79
C SER A 26 -3.46 3.50 -1.80
N LEU A 27 -4.12 4.58 -1.38
CA LEU A 27 -4.70 5.52 -2.35
C LEU A 27 -3.58 6.19 -3.17
N ALA A 28 -3.83 6.37 -4.47
CA ALA A 28 -2.99 7.19 -5.32
C ALA A 28 -2.95 8.63 -4.81
N ASP A 29 -1.75 9.20 -4.80
CA ASP A 29 -1.48 10.60 -4.47
C ASP A 29 -2.15 11.07 -3.18
N TYR A 30 -2.23 10.18 -2.19
CA TYR A 30 -2.85 10.49 -0.91
C TYR A 30 -2.10 11.60 -0.18
N ASP A 31 -2.81 12.65 0.17
CA ASP A 31 -2.32 13.77 0.99
C ASP A 31 -3.18 13.89 2.25
N ALA A 32 -2.59 13.71 3.43
CA ALA A 32 -3.34 13.67 4.68
C ALA A 32 -4.10 14.98 5.01
N ALA A 33 -3.67 16.12 4.48
CA ALA A 33 -4.35 17.40 4.70
C ALA A 33 -5.60 17.51 3.81
N SER A 34 -5.51 17.08 2.55
CA SER A 34 -6.56 17.21 1.55
C SER A 34 -7.53 16.03 1.54
N ASP A 35 -7.06 14.83 1.90
CA ASP A 35 -7.82 13.58 1.82
C ASP A 35 -8.35 13.10 3.18
N ARG A 36 -8.45 13.99 4.17
CA ARG A 36 -8.92 13.66 5.52
C ARG A 36 -10.30 13.00 5.54
N GLU A 37 -11.17 13.35 4.60
CA GLU A 37 -12.53 12.80 4.50
C GLU A 37 -12.55 11.33 4.07
N TYR A 38 -11.49 10.84 3.44
CA TYR A 38 -11.37 9.43 3.10
C TYR A 38 -11.04 8.57 4.32
N ILE A 39 -10.44 9.14 5.38
CA ILE A 39 -10.03 8.38 6.57
C ILE A 39 -11.26 7.75 7.24
N GLY A 40 -11.27 6.42 7.35
CA GLY A 40 -12.40 5.65 7.88
C GLY A 40 -13.56 5.49 6.91
N ALA A 41 -13.49 6.08 5.71
CA ALA A 41 -14.49 5.84 4.67
C ALA A 41 -14.38 4.40 4.16
N VAL A 42 -15.54 3.80 3.89
CA VAL A 42 -15.66 2.47 3.30
C VAL A 42 -15.87 2.63 1.80
N GLY A 43 -14.83 2.33 1.04
CA GLY A 43 -14.86 2.22 -0.41
C GLY A 43 -15.30 0.84 -0.87
N ILE A 44 -15.80 0.76 -2.09
CA ILE A 44 -16.23 -0.47 -2.75
C ILE A 44 -15.41 -0.63 -4.02
N LEU A 45 -14.75 -1.77 -4.14
CA LEU A 45 -14.10 -2.22 -5.37
C LEU A 45 -14.88 -3.40 -5.94
N SER A 46 -15.58 -3.17 -7.05
CA SER A 46 -16.30 -4.22 -7.77
C SER A 46 -15.43 -4.86 -8.84
N ARG A 47 -15.33 -6.19 -8.82
CA ARG A 47 -14.58 -6.99 -9.80
C ARG A 47 -15.50 -8.03 -10.46
N PRO A 48 -16.33 -7.59 -11.41
CA PRO A 48 -17.30 -8.47 -12.07
C PRO A 48 -16.61 -9.59 -12.86
N ASP A 49 -15.41 -9.35 -13.38
CA ASP A 49 -14.57 -10.34 -14.05
C ASP A 49 -14.08 -11.46 -13.13
N LEU A 50 -14.05 -11.22 -11.81
CA LEU A 50 -13.73 -12.22 -10.79
C LEU A 50 -14.97 -12.69 -10.01
N GLY A 51 -16.14 -12.07 -10.23
CA GLY A 51 -17.35 -12.31 -9.46
C GLY A 51 -17.24 -11.86 -7.99
N LEU A 52 -16.45 -10.84 -7.68
CA LEU A 52 -16.17 -10.40 -6.31
C LEU A 52 -16.51 -8.92 -6.08
N VAL A 53 -16.94 -8.59 -4.87
CA VAL A 53 -17.04 -7.21 -4.37
C VAL A 53 -16.19 -7.13 -3.10
N ILE A 54 -15.27 -6.18 -3.07
CA ILE A 54 -14.29 -6.02 -2.00
C ILE A 54 -14.56 -4.68 -1.32
N THR A 55 -14.85 -4.71 -0.02
CA THR A 55 -14.90 -3.50 0.81
C THR A 55 -13.49 -3.05 1.14
N ILE A 56 -13.26 -1.75 1.21
CA ILE A 56 -11.95 -1.16 1.45
C ILE A 56 -12.09 -0.05 2.48
N THR A 57 -11.26 -0.05 3.51
CA THR A 57 -11.23 1.03 4.51
C THR A 57 -9.91 1.78 4.42
N VAL A 58 -9.98 3.11 4.37
CA VAL A 58 -8.78 3.97 4.30
C VAL A 58 -8.31 4.32 5.71
N GLN A 59 -7.03 4.09 5.96
CA GLN A 59 -6.37 4.44 7.22
C GLN A 59 -5.80 5.86 7.17
N SER A 60 -5.46 6.41 8.34
CA SER A 60 -4.96 7.78 8.49
C SER A 60 -3.71 8.10 7.66
N GLY A 61 -2.90 7.09 7.32
CA GLY A 61 -1.73 7.20 6.45
C GLY A 61 -1.97 6.91 4.96
N GLY A 62 -3.23 6.82 4.52
CA GLY A 62 -3.59 6.49 3.13
C GLY A 62 -3.49 5.01 2.78
N ALA A 63 -2.98 4.20 3.72
CA ALA A 63 -2.98 2.76 3.62
C ALA A 63 -4.41 2.21 3.56
N LEU A 64 -4.61 1.15 2.78
CA LEU A 64 -5.92 0.55 2.57
C LEU A 64 -5.98 -0.82 3.23
N LEU A 65 -7.05 -1.05 3.99
CA LEU A 65 -7.42 -2.37 4.48
C LEU A 65 -8.47 -2.96 3.56
N LEU A 66 -8.25 -4.20 3.09
CA LEU A 66 -9.21 -4.93 2.29
C LEU A 66 -10.09 -5.81 3.19
N GLY A 67 -11.40 -5.74 3.00
CA GLY A 67 -12.41 -6.46 3.77
C GLY A 67 -12.80 -5.76 5.07
N ASP A 68 -14.01 -6.07 5.55
CA ASP A 68 -14.47 -5.77 6.91
C ASP A 68 -15.29 -6.97 7.45
N PRO A 69 -14.78 -7.76 8.43
CA PRO A 69 -13.48 -7.59 9.07
C PRO A 69 -12.33 -7.73 8.06
N PRO A 70 -11.16 -7.12 8.33
CA PRO A 70 -10.01 -7.21 7.46
C PRO A 70 -9.78 -8.65 7.07
N VAL A 71 -9.49 -8.91 5.79
CA VAL A 71 -9.04 -10.24 5.42
C VAL A 71 -7.68 -10.42 6.09
N ASP A 72 -7.65 -11.04 7.27
CA ASP A 72 -6.46 -11.30 8.11
C ASP A 72 -5.33 -12.06 7.37
N LYS A 73 -5.59 -12.46 6.13
CA LYS A 73 -4.60 -13.03 5.24
C LYS A 73 -4.09 -11.93 4.34
N ILE A 74 -2.79 -11.67 4.45
CA ILE A 74 -2.01 -10.97 3.43
C ILE A 74 -2.48 -11.45 2.05
N PRO A 75 -3.07 -10.58 1.21
CA PRO A 75 -3.70 -11.04 -0.02
C PRO A 75 -2.66 -11.67 -0.92
N SER A 76 -3.02 -12.81 -1.49
CA SER A 76 -2.18 -13.53 -2.43
C SER A 76 -1.72 -12.58 -3.54
N THR A 77 -0.54 -12.82 -4.10
CA THR A 77 0.00 -12.01 -5.21
C THR A 77 -0.98 -11.93 -6.39
N ALA A 78 -1.83 -12.95 -6.56
CA ALA A 78 -2.89 -12.95 -7.56
C ALA A 78 -4.00 -11.93 -7.25
N VAL A 79 -4.47 -11.86 -6.00
CA VAL A 79 -5.47 -10.86 -5.57
C VAL A 79 -4.89 -9.45 -5.74
N LYS A 80 -3.62 -9.23 -5.38
CA LYS A 80 -2.96 -7.95 -5.63
C LYS A 80 -3.00 -7.58 -7.11
N ARG A 81 -2.41 -8.41 -7.97
CA ARG A 81 -2.34 -8.14 -9.41
C ARG A 81 -3.70 -7.88 -10.01
N ALA A 82 -4.72 -8.55 -9.50
CA ALA A 82 -6.07 -8.26 -9.87
C ALA A 82 -6.46 -6.83 -9.44
N VAL A 83 -6.36 -6.47 -8.16
CA VAL A 83 -6.95 -5.22 -7.63
C VAL A 83 -6.10 -3.97 -7.83
N CYS A 84 -4.78 -4.10 -8.09
CA CYS A 84 -3.89 -2.96 -8.34
C CYS A 84 -4.34 -2.17 -9.57
N GLY A 85 -4.30 -0.84 -9.47
CA GLY A 85 -4.67 0.07 -10.55
C GLY A 85 -6.18 0.16 -10.81
N GLN A 86 -6.99 -0.49 -9.99
CA GLN A 86 -8.44 -0.38 -10.08
C GLN A 86 -8.95 0.89 -9.40
N VAL A 87 -10.12 1.35 -9.84
CA VAL A 87 -10.82 2.49 -9.25
C VAL A 87 -11.68 2.00 -8.08
N ILE A 88 -11.58 2.71 -6.96
CA ILE A 88 -12.39 2.50 -5.76
C ILE A 88 -13.47 3.58 -5.74
N SER A 89 -14.72 3.16 -5.62
CA SER A 89 -15.85 4.08 -5.46
C SER A 89 -16.12 4.28 -3.97
N PHE A 90 -16.29 5.54 -3.56
CA PHE A 90 -16.60 5.91 -2.18
C PHE A 90 -17.97 6.58 -2.11
N PRO A 91 -18.81 6.27 -1.12
CA PRO A 91 -20.07 6.97 -0.93
C PRO A 91 -19.84 8.46 -0.67
N ASN A 92 -20.42 9.33 -1.50
CA ASN A 92 -20.36 10.80 -1.40
C ASN A 92 -18.95 11.42 -1.48
N LEU A 93 -17.94 10.66 -1.90
CA LEU A 93 -16.58 11.14 -2.12
C LEU A 93 -16.16 10.82 -3.56
N PRO A 94 -15.23 11.60 -4.15
CA PRO A 94 -14.66 11.27 -5.44
C PRO A 94 -14.04 9.86 -5.46
N GLU A 95 -14.07 9.24 -6.64
CA GLU A 95 -13.41 7.96 -6.84
C GLU A 95 -11.88 8.11 -6.79
N ARG A 96 -11.18 7.07 -6.36
CA ARG A 96 -9.71 7.07 -6.26
C ARG A 96 -9.11 5.80 -6.81
N ASN A 97 -7.90 5.91 -7.35
CA ASN A 97 -7.14 4.77 -7.82
C ASN A 97 -6.46 4.05 -6.65
N LEU A 98 -6.53 2.72 -6.68
CA LEU A 98 -5.77 1.85 -5.79
C LEU A 98 -4.35 1.66 -6.34
N VAL A 99 -3.35 1.95 -5.52
CA VAL A 99 -1.93 1.72 -5.81
C VAL A 99 -1.40 0.63 -4.90
N CYS A 100 -0.64 -0.29 -5.49
CA CYS A 100 0.10 -1.31 -4.76
C CYS A 100 1.59 -0.96 -4.82
N ARG A 101 2.30 -1.18 -3.73
CA ARG A 101 3.75 -0.95 -3.64
C ARG A 101 4.45 -2.16 -3.03
#